data_AF-A0A2E7CI63-F1
#
_entry.id   AF-A0A2E7CI63-F1
#
_cell.length_a   1.000
_cell.length_b   1.000
_cell.length_c   1.000
_cell.angle_alpha   90.00
_cell.angle_beta   90.00
_cell.angle_gamma   90.00
#
_symmetry.space_group_name_H-M   'P 1'
#
loop_
_entity.id
_entity.type
_entity.pdbx_description
1 polymer ?
#
loop_
_entity_poly.entity_id
_entity_poly.type
_entity_poly.pdbx_seq_one_letter_code
_entity_poly.pdbx_strand_id
1 'polypeptide(L)'
;MMLISFMLVQGCAFEENLPHVDLTGTVKIPKIADTFVLGTEDEDGDGIPGRFVSDPRALGPIYIGAFPSVQDGLYSYPHPEIGPIVGNDGDTYPYGGNSVGRFDWACYQTLICKVVTGRFKDYSDIIDFFDNVIEEPIRTIDGELVTTSTEFQERCFEVEYATGDFEMLFIGDLDLTDNGEYYEAEVELPHVFFKEGMQIWGWLDMPDEYFDFSTCSSGFGDTVNYYNEYYDLGTNPIDLLNFPGQYIESGDWVVSEAPVISSPEDEFELEIGFQFLEDGDVPAPSR
;
A
#
# COMPACT_ATOMS: atom_id res chain seq x y z
N MET A 1 49.96 -43.65 2.38
CA MET A 1 49.63 -42.59 3.34
C MET A 1 48.93 -41.50 2.55
N MET A 2 47.60 -41.50 2.56
CA MET A 2 46.77 -40.51 1.87
C MET A 2 45.62 -40.20 2.83
N LEU A 3 45.77 -39.10 3.57
CA LEU A 3 44.70 -38.55 4.40
C LEU A 3 43.76 -37.79 3.46
N ILE A 4 42.53 -38.29 3.33
CA ILE A 4 41.42 -37.57 2.71
C ILE A 4 40.76 -36.77 3.85
N SER A 5 41.01 -35.46 3.88
CA SER A 5 40.24 -34.54 4.73
C SER A 5 38.86 -34.35 4.13
N PHE A 6 37.87 -35.00 4.73
CA PHE A 6 36.46 -34.63 4.57
C PHE A 6 36.23 -33.33 5.36
N MET A 7 36.27 -32.19 4.67
CA MET A 7 35.65 -30.97 5.20
C MET A 7 34.13 -31.18 5.11
N LEU A 8 33.52 -31.46 6.26
CA LEU A 8 32.10 -31.29 6.47
C LEU A 8 31.82 -29.79 6.33
N VAL A 9 31.35 -29.39 5.14
CA VAL A 9 30.63 -28.14 4.96
C VAL A 9 29.31 -28.34 5.71
N GLN A 10 29.34 -28.13 7.02
CA GLN A 10 28.14 -27.82 7.76
C GLN A 10 27.70 -26.47 7.24
N GLY A 11 26.80 -26.47 6.25
CA GLY A 11 26.01 -25.30 5.98
C GLY A 11 25.36 -24.93 7.30
N CYS A 12 25.76 -23.80 7.87
CA CYS A 12 25.08 -23.19 8.99
C CYS A 12 23.72 -22.72 8.46
N ALA A 13 22.77 -23.63 8.29
CA ALA A 13 21.37 -23.28 8.33
C ALA A 13 21.14 -22.83 9.77
N PHE A 14 21.21 -21.52 9.99
CA PHE A 14 20.81 -20.92 11.26
C PHE A 14 19.31 -21.16 11.37
N GLU A 15 18.91 -22.21 12.08
CA GLU A 15 17.52 -22.43 12.43
C GLU A 15 17.22 -21.46 13.57
N GLU A 16 16.79 -20.25 13.21
CA GLU A 16 16.26 -19.28 14.17
C GLU A 16 14.91 -19.81 14.65
N ASN A 17 14.92 -20.56 15.76
CA ASN A 17 13.72 -21.12 16.40
C ASN A 17 12.95 -20.01 17.13
N LEU A 18 12.52 -18.99 16.39
CA LEU A 18 11.77 -17.85 16.90
C LEU A 18 10.30 -18.23 17.09
N PRO A 19 9.66 -17.76 18.18
CA PRO A 19 8.23 -17.97 18.37
C PRO A 19 7.43 -17.17 17.32
N HIS A 20 6.34 -17.76 16.85
CA HIS A 20 5.34 -17.05 16.05
C HIS A 20 4.32 -16.39 16.96
N VAL A 21 4.06 -15.12 16.73
CA VAL A 21 3.09 -14.32 17.49
C VAL A 21 2.32 -13.42 16.53
N ASP A 22 1.13 -13.00 16.92
CA ASP A 22 0.39 -11.96 16.20
C ASP A 22 0.61 -10.65 16.97
N LEU A 23 1.04 -9.59 16.27
CA LEU A 23 1.24 -8.27 16.89
C LEU A 23 0.08 -7.38 16.52
N THR A 24 -0.37 -6.56 17.46
CA THR A 24 -1.46 -5.59 17.22
C THR A 24 -0.98 -4.17 17.47
N GLY A 25 -1.55 -3.22 16.74
CA GLY A 25 -1.18 -1.82 16.90
C GLY A 25 -2.16 -0.87 16.23
N THR A 26 -1.81 0.41 16.29
CA THR A 26 -2.52 1.49 15.62
C THR A 26 -1.58 2.25 14.71
N VAL A 27 -2.03 2.53 13.49
CA VAL A 27 -1.33 3.36 12.53
C VAL A 27 -1.94 4.76 12.55
N LYS A 28 -1.10 5.78 12.62
CA LYS A 28 -1.48 7.19 12.59
C LYS A 28 -0.96 7.82 11.30
N ILE A 29 -1.89 8.37 10.52
CA ILE A 29 -1.62 9.05 9.26
C ILE A 29 -1.95 10.52 9.45
N PRO A 30 -1.00 11.45 9.28
CA PRO A 30 -1.28 12.87 9.43
C PRO A 30 -2.22 13.31 8.32
N LYS A 31 -3.20 14.15 8.62
CA LYS A 31 -4.19 14.57 7.62
C LYS A 31 -3.60 15.22 6.37
N ILE A 32 -2.44 15.87 6.49
CA ILE A 32 -1.76 16.45 5.33
C ILE A 32 -1.40 15.38 4.27
N ALA A 33 -1.29 14.11 4.64
CA ALA A 33 -1.07 13.01 3.70
C ALA A 33 -2.29 12.73 2.82
N ASP A 34 -3.52 13.16 3.18
CA ASP A 34 -4.69 13.01 2.31
C ASP A 34 -4.66 13.92 1.08
N THR A 35 -3.66 14.79 1.01
CA THR A 35 -3.53 15.82 0.00
C THR A 35 -2.46 15.45 -1.02
N PHE A 36 -2.84 15.39 -2.29
CA PHE A 36 -1.93 15.17 -3.42
C PHE A 36 -2.29 16.09 -4.59
N VAL A 37 -1.40 16.14 -5.59
CA VAL A 37 -1.64 16.91 -6.83
C VAL A 37 -2.16 15.95 -7.88
N LEU A 38 -3.31 16.26 -8.47
CA LEU A 38 -3.87 15.54 -9.60
C LEU A 38 -3.76 16.41 -10.86
N GLY A 39 -3.26 15.82 -11.94
CA GLY A 39 -3.06 16.45 -13.24
C GLY A 39 -1.62 16.84 -13.52
N THR A 40 -1.22 16.67 -14.78
CA THR A 40 0.06 17.13 -15.32
C THR A 40 -0.18 18.18 -16.38
N GLU A 41 0.42 19.34 -16.21
CA GLU A 41 0.49 20.37 -17.24
C GLU A 41 1.97 20.48 -17.64
N ASP A 42 2.26 20.29 -18.93
CA ASP A 42 3.62 20.46 -19.42
C ASP A 42 4.01 21.94 -19.56
N GLU A 43 5.29 22.21 -19.89
CA GLU A 43 5.79 23.58 -20.04
C GLU A 43 5.10 24.39 -21.15
N ASP A 44 4.45 23.71 -22.09
CA ASP A 44 3.74 24.31 -23.23
C ASP A 44 2.24 24.58 -22.90
N GLY A 45 1.78 24.16 -21.71
CA GLY A 45 0.39 24.28 -21.26
C GLY A 45 -0.53 23.20 -21.82
N ASP A 46 0.04 22.12 -22.35
CA ASP A 46 -0.71 20.94 -22.77
C ASP A 46 -0.81 19.97 -21.57
N GLY A 47 -2.01 19.43 -21.32
CA GLY A 47 -2.27 18.48 -20.24
C GLY A 47 -3.49 18.82 -19.38
N ILE A 48 -3.58 18.18 -18.21
CA ILE A 48 -4.62 18.43 -17.20
C ILE A 48 -4.02 19.40 -16.18
N PRO A 49 -4.55 20.62 -16.02
CA PRO A 49 -4.04 21.56 -15.03
C PRO A 49 -4.02 20.94 -13.63
N GLY A 50 -2.83 20.92 -13.02
CA GLY A 50 -2.62 20.34 -11.70
C GLY A 50 -3.53 20.99 -10.66
N ARG A 51 -4.27 20.19 -9.89
CA ARG A 51 -5.12 20.65 -8.79
C ARG A 51 -4.85 19.83 -7.53
N PHE A 52 -4.94 20.47 -6.38
CA PHE A 52 -4.87 19.77 -5.11
C PHE A 52 -6.18 19.02 -4.84
N VAL A 53 -6.06 17.73 -4.53
CA VAL A 53 -7.14 16.88 -4.04
C VAL A 53 -6.83 16.58 -2.58
N SER A 54 -7.82 16.71 -1.70
CA SER A 54 -7.72 16.37 -0.27
C SER A 54 -8.93 15.52 0.08
N ASP A 55 -8.72 14.21 0.15
CA ASP A 55 -9.77 13.23 0.47
C ASP A 55 -9.12 11.94 1.00
N PRO A 56 -9.50 11.43 2.18
CA PRO A 56 -8.92 10.21 2.74
C PRO A 56 -9.18 8.96 1.87
N ARG A 57 -10.19 8.99 0.98
CA ARG A 57 -10.46 7.91 0.03
C ARG A 57 -9.37 7.76 -1.03
N ALA A 58 -8.55 8.81 -1.24
CA ALA A 58 -7.42 8.79 -2.14
C ALA A 58 -6.15 8.15 -1.55
N LEU A 59 -6.13 7.90 -0.24
CA LEU A 59 -4.98 7.25 0.41
C LEU A 59 -4.84 5.80 -0.05
N GLY A 60 -3.67 5.46 -0.56
CA GLY A 60 -3.35 4.10 -0.95
C GLY A 60 -3.23 3.13 0.24
N PRO A 61 -2.81 1.88 -0.01
CA PRO A 61 -2.52 0.94 1.05
C PRO A 61 -1.33 1.40 1.90
N ILE A 62 -1.35 1.03 3.18
CA ILE A 62 -0.21 1.23 4.08
C ILE A 62 0.44 -0.13 4.31
N TYR A 63 1.69 -0.30 3.90
CA TYR A 63 2.43 -1.55 4.09
C TYR A 63 3.24 -1.50 5.37
N ILE A 64 3.11 -2.51 6.22
CA ILE A 64 3.69 -2.53 7.56
C ILE A 64 4.38 -3.87 7.79
N GLY A 65 5.63 -3.83 8.26
CA GLY A 65 6.43 -5.01 8.53
C GLY A 65 7.15 -4.93 9.88
N ALA A 66 7.48 -6.09 10.43
CA ALA A 66 8.37 -6.23 11.56
C ALA A 66 9.78 -6.57 11.07
N PHE A 67 10.78 -5.80 11.48
CA PHE A 67 12.15 -5.90 10.99
C PHE A 67 13.16 -6.08 12.13
N PRO A 68 14.33 -6.70 11.88
CA PRO A 68 15.37 -6.85 12.90
C PRO A 68 15.88 -5.51 13.46
N SER A 69 16.00 -4.51 12.59
CA SER A 69 16.26 -3.12 12.95
C SER A 69 15.85 -2.18 11.81
N VAL A 70 15.82 -0.88 12.08
CA VAL A 70 15.60 0.24 11.15
C VAL A 70 16.80 1.16 11.29
N GLN A 71 17.38 1.53 10.15
CA GLN A 71 18.60 2.30 10.04
C GLN A 71 18.28 3.70 9.55
N ASP A 72 18.84 4.70 10.23
CA ASP A 72 18.71 6.11 9.87
C ASP A 72 20.04 6.66 9.34
N GLY A 73 19.96 7.68 8.47
CA GLY A 73 21.10 8.43 7.95
C GLY A 73 21.89 7.78 6.81
N LEU A 74 21.47 6.60 6.32
CA LEU A 74 22.05 5.95 5.14
C LEU A 74 21.28 6.23 3.84
N TYR A 75 19.99 6.53 3.96
CA TYR A 75 19.05 6.79 2.85
C TYR A 75 18.33 8.11 3.08
N SER A 76 17.53 8.54 2.11
CA SER A 76 16.71 9.75 2.20
C SER A 76 15.65 9.69 3.29
N TYR A 77 15.30 8.48 3.75
CA TYR A 77 14.38 8.21 4.86
C TYR A 77 14.88 7.04 5.72
N PRO A 78 14.37 6.87 6.96
CA PRO A 78 14.66 5.70 7.78
C PRO A 78 14.25 4.41 7.07
N HIS A 79 15.18 3.50 6.90
CA HIS A 79 14.99 2.29 6.10
C HIS A 79 15.14 1.04 6.97
N PRO A 80 14.32 -0.02 6.80
CA PRO A 80 14.54 -1.28 7.48
C PRO A 80 15.92 -1.87 7.16
N GLU A 81 16.45 -2.69 8.06
CA GLU A 81 17.72 -3.37 7.86
C GLU A 81 17.71 -4.17 6.56
N ILE A 82 18.60 -3.79 5.66
CA ILE A 82 18.82 -4.46 4.40
C ILE A 82 20.06 -5.34 4.47
N GLY A 83 19.99 -6.46 3.75
CA GLY A 83 21.12 -7.30 3.44
C GLY A 83 22.14 -6.61 2.52
N PRO A 84 23.16 -7.36 2.08
CA PRO A 84 24.12 -6.86 1.11
C PRO A 84 23.44 -6.39 -0.19
N ILE A 85 23.63 -5.13 -0.55
CA ILE A 85 23.13 -4.54 -1.79
C ILE A 85 23.91 -5.14 -2.98
N VAL A 86 23.21 -5.79 -3.91
CA VAL A 86 23.78 -6.27 -5.17
C VAL A 86 23.01 -5.64 -6.33
N GLY A 87 23.46 -4.47 -6.79
CA GLY A 87 22.74 -3.67 -7.79
C GLY A 87 22.33 -2.32 -7.20
N ASN A 88 21.11 -1.87 -7.50
CA ASN A 88 20.57 -0.60 -6.99
C ASN A 88 19.74 -0.77 -5.71
N ASP A 89 19.26 -1.99 -5.40
CA ASP A 89 18.34 -2.23 -4.29
C ASP A 89 18.87 -3.31 -3.34
N GLY A 90 18.58 -3.15 -2.05
CA GLY A 90 18.93 -4.14 -1.03
C GLY A 90 17.69 -4.88 -0.55
N ASP A 91 17.80 -6.19 -0.46
CA ASP A 91 16.76 -7.05 0.13
C ASP A 91 16.63 -6.74 1.62
N THR A 92 15.41 -6.49 2.08
CA THR A 92 15.08 -6.53 3.51
C THR A 92 14.57 -7.94 3.87
N TYR A 93 14.64 -8.24 5.16
CA TYR A 93 14.16 -9.51 5.70
C TYR A 93 13.11 -9.24 6.78
N PRO A 94 11.85 -8.95 6.40
CA PRO A 94 10.78 -8.81 7.38
C PRO A 94 10.53 -10.16 8.07
N TYR A 95 10.31 -10.11 9.38
CA TYR A 95 9.86 -11.25 10.18
C TYR A 95 8.35 -11.51 10.05
N GLY A 96 7.64 -10.64 9.35
CA GLY A 96 6.22 -10.68 9.09
C GLY A 96 5.73 -9.31 8.66
N GLY A 97 4.53 -9.25 8.10
CA GLY A 97 3.96 -8.00 7.62
C GLY A 97 2.50 -8.14 7.25
N ASN A 98 1.84 -6.99 7.12
CA ASN A 98 0.47 -6.86 6.66
C ASN A 98 0.28 -5.46 6.05
N SER A 99 -0.95 -5.14 5.66
CA SER A 99 -1.31 -3.80 5.22
C SER A 99 -2.60 -3.30 5.86
N VAL A 100 -2.72 -1.97 5.95
CA VAL A 100 -4.01 -1.28 6.15
C VAL A 100 -4.56 -0.94 4.77
N GLY A 101 -5.66 -1.58 4.42
CA GLY A 101 -6.17 -1.58 3.05
C GLY A 101 -5.32 -2.43 2.10
N ARG A 102 -5.88 -2.75 0.94
CA ARG A 102 -5.20 -3.36 -0.20
C ARG A 102 -5.96 -2.99 -1.47
N PHE A 103 -5.34 -3.09 -2.64
CA PHE A 103 -6.09 -2.95 -3.88
C PHE A 103 -7.07 -4.09 -4.06
N ASP A 104 -8.24 -3.75 -4.57
CA ASP A 104 -9.26 -4.71 -4.91
C ASP A 104 -9.95 -4.27 -6.21
N TRP A 105 -10.33 -5.25 -7.03
CA TRP A 105 -10.91 -4.95 -8.33
C TRP A 105 -12.40 -4.65 -8.19
N ALA A 106 -12.78 -3.39 -8.40
CA ALA A 106 -14.18 -2.95 -8.28
C ALA A 106 -14.98 -3.16 -9.59
N CYS A 107 -14.89 -4.34 -10.20
CA CYS A 107 -15.74 -4.84 -11.30
C CYS A 107 -15.72 -4.09 -12.65
N TYR A 108 -14.97 -2.98 -12.73
CA TYR A 108 -14.80 -2.16 -13.92
C TYR A 108 -13.33 -2.03 -14.27
N GLN A 109 -13.02 -2.09 -15.57
CA GLN A 109 -11.64 -1.97 -16.05
C GLN A 109 -11.01 -0.62 -15.68
N THR A 110 -11.79 0.46 -15.67
CA THR A 110 -11.31 1.79 -15.27
C THR A 110 -10.89 1.88 -13.81
N LEU A 111 -11.25 0.90 -12.98
CA LEU A 111 -10.98 0.87 -11.54
C LEU A 111 -9.86 -0.08 -11.14
N ILE A 112 -9.21 -0.75 -12.11
CA ILE A 112 -8.04 -1.58 -11.85
C ILE A 112 -6.99 -0.74 -11.15
N CYS A 113 -6.48 -1.21 -10.01
CA CYS A 113 -5.49 -0.49 -9.21
C CYS A 113 -5.92 0.89 -8.69
N LYS A 114 -7.22 1.22 -8.67
CA LYS A 114 -7.72 2.53 -8.21
C LYS A 114 -8.55 2.47 -6.93
N VAL A 115 -8.94 1.28 -6.49
CA VAL A 115 -9.83 1.11 -5.33
C VAL A 115 -9.11 0.34 -4.24
N VAL A 116 -9.02 0.97 -3.07
CA VAL A 116 -8.42 0.39 -1.86
C VAL A 116 -9.52 0.00 -0.88
N THR A 117 -9.45 -1.23 -0.37
CA THR A 117 -10.41 -1.72 0.64
C THR A 117 -10.42 -0.84 1.88
N GLY A 118 -11.58 -0.67 2.52
CA GLY A 118 -11.73 0.18 3.71
C GLY A 118 -11.85 1.68 3.42
N ARG A 119 -11.77 2.11 2.16
CA ARG A 119 -11.94 3.53 1.78
C ARG A 119 -13.39 3.90 1.45
N PHE A 120 -14.20 2.96 0.98
CA PHE A 120 -15.53 3.25 0.46
C PHE A 120 -16.62 2.50 1.24
N LYS A 121 -17.74 3.17 1.50
CA LYS A 121 -18.88 2.56 2.23
C LYS A 121 -19.77 1.71 1.34
N ASP A 122 -19.98 2.18 0.12
CA ASP A 122 -20.91 1.59 -0.84
C ASP A 122 -20.56 2.03 -2.28
N TYR A 123 -21.27 1.50 -3.27
CA TYR A 123 -21.03 1.83 -4.68
C TYR A 123 -21.30 3.30 -5.01
N SER A 124 -22.24 3.96 -4.33
CA SER A 124 -22.46 5.40 -4.55
C SER A 124 -21.28 6.25 -4.10
N ASP A 125 -20.62 5.85 -3.01
CA ASP A 125 -19.43 6.51 -2.49
C ASP A 125 -18.26 6.43 -3.49
N ILE A 126 -18.08 5.27 -4.14
CA ILE A 126 -17.11 5.09 -5.23
C ILE A 126 -17.45 6.00 -6.42
N ILE A 127 -18.70 5.95 -6.91
CA ILE A 127 -19.13 6.78 -8.05
C ILE A 127 -18.91 8.27 -7.74
N ASP A 128 -19.33 8.73 -6.55
CA ASP A 128 -19.15 10.12 -6.13
C ASP A 128 -17.67 10.53 -6.08
N PHE A 129 -16.81 9.67 -5.55
CA PHE A 129 -15.38 9.94 -5.50
C PHE A 129 -14.77 10.09 -6.91
N PHE A 130 -15.04 9.16 -7.81
CA PHE A 130 -14.49 9.22 -9.16
C PHE A 130 -15.11 10.36 -10.00
N ASP A 131 -16.41 10.62 -9.87
CA ASP A 131 -17.09 11.68 -10.61
C ASP A 131 -16.73 13.08 -10.12
N ASN A 132 -16.66 13.28 -8.79
CA ASN A 132 -16.62 14.62 -8.19
C ASN A 132 -15.29 14.96 -7.50
N VAL A 133 -14.49 13.98 -7.12
CA VAL A 133 -13.19 14.20 -6.45
C VAL A 133 -12.03 13.99 -7.40
N ILE A 134 -12.00 12.86 -8.11
CA ILE A 134 -10.98 12.57 -9.13
C ILE A 134 -11.34 13.18 -10.48
N GLU A 135 -12.63 13.43 -10.75
CA GLU A 135 -13.12 13.94 -12.05
C GLU A 135 -12.78 13.00 -13.22
N GLU A 136 -12.68 11.70 -12.93
CA GLU A 136 -12.52 10.62 -13.89
C GLU A 136 -13.71 9.65 -13.78
N PRO A 137 -14.86 9.97 -14.40
CA PRO A 137 -16.05 9.15 -14.29
C PRO A 137 -15.84 7.71 -14.74
N ILE A 138 -16.47 6.80 -14.01
CA ILE A 138 -16.39 5.35 -14.23
C ILE A 138 -17.10 5.00 -15.54
N ARG A 139 -16.44 4.17 -16.36
CA ARG A 139 -16.96 3.79 -17.68
C ARG A 139 -17.01 2.29 -17.89
N THR A 140 -18.02 1.86 -18.63
CA THR A 140 -18.08 0.50 -19.18
C THR A 140 -17.02 0.30 -20.27
N ILE A 141 -16.82 -0.95 -20.70
CA ILE A 141 -15.90 -1.28 -21.80
C ILE A 141 -16.31 -0.61 -23.13
N ASP A 142 -17.60 -0.30 -23.30
CA ASP A 142 -18.15 0.41 -24.46
C ASP A 142 -18.05 1.95 -24.32
N GLY A 143 -17.50 2.43 -23.20
CA GLY A 143 -17.29 3.85 -22.91
C GLY A 143 -18.50 4.59 -22.33
N GLU A 144 -19.58 3.87 -22.03
CA GLU A 144 -20.78 4.42 -21.38
C GLU A 144 -20.49 4.76 -19.92
N LEU A 145 -21.12 5.81 -19.41
CA LEU A 145 -20.92 6.26 -18.02
C LEU A 145 -21.73 5.41 -17.05
N VAL A 146 -21.08 4.94 -15.99
CA VAL A 146 -21.73 4.27 -14.87
C VAL A 146 -22.16 5.34 -13.87
N THR A 147 -23.46 5.54 -13.71
CA THR A 147 -23.99 6.69 -12.94
C THR A 147 -24.86 6.29 -11.76
N THR A 148 -25.12 5.00 -11.57
CA THR A 148 -25.99 4.52 -10.49
C THR A 148 -25.39 3.33 -9.76
N SER A 149 -25.61 3.26 -8.45
CA SER A 149 -25.18 2.14 -7.61
C SER A 149 -25.81 0.82 -8.03
N THR A 150 -27.04 0.83 -8.58
CA THR A 150 -27.71 -0.38 -9.07
C THR A 150 -27.00 -0.95 -10.29
N GLU A 151 -26.65 -0.11 -11.27
CA GLU A 151 -25.87 -0.54 -12.43
C GLU A 151 -24.50 -1.09 -12.02
N PHE A 152 -23.81 -0.40 -11.09
CA PHE A 152 -22.55 -0.86 -10.54
C PHE A 152 -22.68 -2.25 -9.90
N GLN A 153 -23.66 -2.41 -9.00
CA GLN A 153 -23.93 -3.66 -8.27
C GLN A 153 -24.27 -4.80 -9.23
N GLU A 154 -25.18 -4.58 -10.17
CA GLU A 154 -25.59 -5.59 -11.16
C GLU A 154 -24.36 -6.09 -11.93
N ARG A 155 -23.49 -5.17 -12.35
CA ARG A 155 -22.25 -5.53 -13.02
C ARG A 155 -21.33 -6.38 -12.15
N CYS A 156 -21.13 -6.00 -10.89
CA CYS A 156 -20.31 -6.79 -9.96
C CYS A 156 -20.84 -8.21 -9.77
N PHE A 157 -22.15 -8.37 -9.60
CA PHE A 157 -22.76 -9.69 -9.43
C PHE A 157 -22.62 -10.55 -10.69
N GLU A 158 -22.62 -9.92 -11.87
CA GLU A 158 -22.40 -10.61 -13.13
C GLU A 158 -20.98 -11.14 -13.28
N VAL A 159 -19.97 -10.31 -13.00
CA VAL A 159 -18.56 -10.64 -13.30
C VAL A 159 -17.87 -11.45 -12.20
N GLU A 160 -18.17 -11.16 -10.93
CA GLU A 160 -17.58 -11.86 -9.76
C GLU A 160 -18.45 -13.04 -9.29
N TYR A 161 -19.63 -13.25 -9.89
CA TYR A 161 -20.62 -14.23 -9.43
C TYR A 161 -21.03 -14.04 -7.96
N ALA A 162 -20.92 -12.81 -7.46
CA ALA A 162 -21.22 -12.48 -6.08
C ALA A 162 -22.72 -12.56 -5.80
N THR A 163 -23.08 -12.99 -4.59
CA THR A 163 -24.49 -13.14 -4.17
C THR A 163 -25.02 -11.99 -3.32
N GLY A 164 -24.15 -11.08 -2.90
CA GLY A 164 -24.49 -9.87 -2.16
C GLY A 164 -23.29 -8.98 -1.87
N ASP A 165 -23.55 -7.76 -1.42
CA ASP A 165 -22.52 -6.73 -1.21
C ASP A 165 -21.47 -7.11 -0.16
N PHE A 166 -21.82 -7.96 0.81
CA PHE A 166 -20.89 -8.43 1.83
C PHE A 166 -19.72 -9.26 1.27
N GLU A 167 -19.82 -9.73 0.02
CA GLU A 167 -18.74 -10.44 -0.68
C GLU A 167 -17.75 -9.49 -1.37
N MET A 168 -18.11 -8.20 -1.52
CA MET A 168 -17.28 -7.17 -2.14
C MET A 168 -16.42 -6.49 -1.09
N LEU A 169 -15.13 -6.79 -1.05
CA LEU A 169 -14.23 -6.32 0.01
C LEU A 169 -13.86 -4.84 -0.12
N PHE A 170 -14.06 -4.27 -1.31
CA PHE A 170 -13.82 -2.85 -1.60
C PHE A 170 -14.91 -1.90 -1.07
N ILE A 171 -16.06 -2.40 -0.60
CA ILE A 171 -17.09 -1.62 0.08
C ILE A 171 -17.37 -2.17 1.48
N GLY A 172 -17.68 -1.29 2.42
CA GLY A 172 -18.15 -1.70 3.75
C GLY A 172 -17.66 -0.78 4.86
N ASP A 173 -17.21 -1.39 5.95
CA ASP A 173 -16.67 -0.65 7.10
C ASP A 173 -15.38 0.07 6.70
N LEU A 174 -15.28 1.34 7.09
CA LEU A 174 -14.07 2.12 6.86
C LEU A 174 -13.00 1.74 7.87
N ASP A 175 -11.77 1.60 7.41
CA ASP A 175 -10.61 1.29 8.26
C ASP A 175 -9.97 2.54 8.87
N LEU A 176 -10.20 3.72 8.28
CA LEU A 176 -9.71 5.00 8.77
C LEU A 176 -10.74 5.72 9.66
N THR A 177 -10.34 6.01 10.90
CA THR A 177 -11.09 6.85 11.83
C THR A 177 -10.46 8.24 11.95
N ASP A 178 -11.27 9.29 11.78
CA ASP A 178 -10.81 10.69 11.94
C ASP A 178 -10.77 11.10 13.43
N ASN A 179 -9.58 11.39 13.94
CA ASN A 179 -9.34 11.87 15.31
C ASN A 179 -8.92 13.35 15.39
N GLY A 180 -9.15 14.12 14.33
CA GLY A 180 -8.85 15.55 14.24
C GLY A 180 -7.55 15.83 13.52
N GLU A 181 -6.41 15.47 14.11
CA GLU A 181 -5.07 15.70 13.53
C GLU A 181 -4.59 14.54 12.65
N TYR A 182 -5.07 13.32 12.93
CA TYR A 182 -4.68 12.09 12.26
C TYR A 182 -5.91 11.32 11.78
N TYR A 183 -5.71 10.51 10.75
CA TYR A 183 -6.49 9.31 10.50
C TYR A 183 -5.82 8.13 11.24
N GLU A 184 -6.64 7.31 11.89
CA GLU A 184 -6.17 6.14 12.64
C GLU A 184 -6.77 4.85 12.11
N ALA A 185 -5.95 3.80 12.05
CA ALA A 185 -6.37 2.46 11.69
C ALA A 185 -5.80 1.43 12.66
N GLU A 186 -6.64 0.49 13.08
CA GLU A 186 -6.18 -0.71 13.80
C GLU A 186 -5.50 -1.67 12.82
N VAL A 187 -4.39 -2.26 13.22
CA VAL A 187 -3.64 -3.22 12.40
C VAL A 187 -3.21 -4.42 13.23
N GLU A 188 -3.24 -5.59 12.58
CA GLU A 188 -2.66 -6.83 13.08
C GLU A 188 -1.58 -7.30 12.11
N LEU A 189 -0.40 -7.67 12.63
CA LEU A 189 0.66 -8.35 11.89
C LEU A 189 0.59 -9.84 12.28
N PRO A 190 -0.03 -10.70 11.46
CA PRO A 190 -0.18 -12.09 11.80
C PRO A 190 1.14 -12.85 11.65
N HIS A 191 1.35 -13.82 12.53
CA HIS A 191 2.38 -14.86 12.41
C HIS A 191 3.83 -14.34 12.33
N VAL A 192 4.13 -13.21 12.96
CA VAL A 192 5.46 -12.61 13.03
C VAL A 192 6.43 -13.53 13.78
N PHE A 193 7.61 -13.76 13.22
CA PHE A 193 8.73 -14.40 13.91
C PHE A 193 9.31 -13.44 14.96
N PHE A 194 8.81 -13.53 16.19
CA PHE A 194 9.13 -12.56 17.23
C PHE A 194 10.58 -12.65 17.69
N LYS A 195 11.22 -11.48 17.75
CA LYS A 195 12.54 -11.27 18.34
C LYS A 195 12.49 -9.99 19.17
N GLU A 196 12.87 -10.10 20.44
CA GLU A 196 12.96 -8.94 21.33
C GLU A 196 13.87 -7.87 20.72
N GLY A 197 13.36 -6.63 20.67
CA GLY A 197 14.06 -5.48 20.08
C GLY A 197 13.83 -5.29 18.58
N MET A 198 12.99 -6.11 17.93
CA MET A 198 12.57 -5.84 16.55
C MET A 198 11.82 -4.50 16.46
N GLN A 199 11.78 -3.94 15.26
CA GLN A 199 11.18 -2.64 14.99
C GLN A 199 10.05 -2.77 13.98
N ILE A 200 8.95 -2.06 14.20
CA ILE A 200 7.88 -1.96 13.22
C ILE A 200 8.17 -0.78 12.30
N TRP A 201 8.07 -1.02 11.01
CA TRP A 201 8.28 0.00 10.00
C TRP A 201 7.26 -0.17 8.89
N GLY A 202 6.93 0.92 8.23
CA GLY A 202 5.96 0.90 7.15
C GLY A 202 5.97 2.18 6.34
N TRP A 203 5.12 2.18 5.34
CA TRP A 203 4.96 3.30 4.42
C TRP A 203 3.57 3.26 3.78
N LEU A 204 3.11 4.42 3.35
CA LEU A 204 1.85 4.68 2.68
C LEU A 204 2.15 5.02 1.23
N ASP A 205 1.62 4.21 0.32
CA ASP A 205 1.68 4.42 -1.13
C ASP A 205 0.68 5.52 -1.51
N MET A 206 1.20 6.62 -2.02
CA MET A 206 0.41 7.76 -2.44
C MET A 206 0.18 7.71 -3.95
N PRO A 207 -1.00 8.13 -4.42
CA PRO A 207 -1.23 8.25 -5.84
C PRO A 207 -0.31 9.31 -6.46
N ASP A 208 0.09 9.06 -7.70
CA ASP A 208 0.72 10.07 -8.55
C ASP A 208 -0.31 11.09 -9.09
N GLU A 209 0.17 12.00 -9.91
CA GLU A 209 -0.61 12.96 -10.69
C GLU A 209 -1.73 12.40 -11.59
N TYR A 210 -1.72 11.10 -11.93
CA TYR A 210 -2.77 10.42 -12.70
C TYR A 210 -3.62 9.50 -11.82
N PHE A 211 -3.50 9.64 -10.50
CA PHE A 211 -4.13 8.78 -9.51
C PHE A 211 -3.70 7.31 -9.63
N ASP A 212 -2.52 7.04 -10.21
CA ASP A 212 -1.89 5.71 -10.28
C ASP A 212 -1.03 5.47 -9.04
N PHE A 213 -0.86 4.19 -8.69
CA PHE A 213 -0.15 3.77 -7.48
C PHE A 213 1.05 2.92 -7.84
N SER A 214 2.21 3.26 -7.28
CA SER A 214 3.49 2.58 -7.54
C SER A 214 3.43 1.08 -7.22
N THR A 215 2.63 0.70 -6.21
CA THR A 215 2.55 -0.68 -5.74
C THR A 215 1.52 -1.53 -6.45
N CYS A 216 0.81 -1.02 -7.46
CA CYS A 216 -0.15 -1.81 -8.21
C CYS A 216 0.17 -1.83 -9.69
N SER A 217 0.29 -3.03 -10.25
CA SER A 217 0.45 -3.18 -11.68
C SER A 217 -0.80 -3.76 -12.30
N SER A 218 -1.42 -2.99 -13.19
CA SER A 218 -2.59 -3.39 -13.98
C SER A 218 -2.31 -4.58 -14.93
N GLY A 219 -1.06 -4.78 -15.34
CA GLY A 219 -0.66 -5.88 -16.24
C GLY A 219 -0.27 -7.19 -15.53
N PHE A 220 -0.35 -7.25 -14.21
CA PHE A 220 -0.08 -8.45 -13.43
C PHE A 220 -1.31 -8.84 -12.60
N GLY A 221 -1.35 -10.10 -12.15
CA GLY A 221 -2.43 -10.63 -11.32
C GLY A 221 -3.32 -11.62 -12.07
N ASP A 222 -4.51 -11.82 -11.51
CA ASP A 222 -5.51 -12.69 -12.09
C ASP A 222 -6.24 -12.02 -13.25
N THR A 223 -6.90 -12.85 -14.05
CA THR A 223 -7.64 -12.40 -15.22
C THR A 223 -9.04 -12.95 -15.15
N VAL A 224 -10.04 -12.09 -15.26
CA VAL A 224 -11.45 -12.49 -15.34
C VAL A 224 -11.88 -12.51 -16.80
N ASN A 225 -12.44 -13.65 -17.20
CA ASN A 225 -13.03 -13.83 -18.52
C ASN A 225 -14.55 -13.91 -18.36
N TYR A 226 -15.26 -12.92 -18.86
CA TYR A 226 -16.72 -12.87 -18.83
C TYR A 226 -17.27 -12.79 -20.25
N TYR A 227 -17.84 -13.89 -20.76
CA TYR A 227 -18.23 -14.05 -22.16
C TYR A 227 -17.12 -13.71 -23.17
N ASN A 228 -17.19 -12.52 -23.77
CA ASN A 228 -16.25 -12.00 -24.77
C ASN A 228 -15.39 -10.85 -24.22
N GLU A 229 -15.46 -10.60 -22.92
CA GLU A 229 -14.73 -9.58 -22.21
C GLU A 229 -13.58 -10.20 -21.42
N TYR A 230 -12.46 -9.48 -21.37
CA TYR A 230 -11.23 -9.88 -20.70
C TYR A 230 -10.77 -8.73 -19.83
N TYR A 231 -10.59 -9.01 -18.54
CA TYR A 231 -10.18 -8.04 -17.54
C TYR A 231 -8.93 -8.54 -16.83
N ASP A 232 -7.86 -7.76 -16.86
CA ASP A 232 -6.77 -7.91 -15.91
C ASP A 232 -7.22 -7.27 -14.60
N LEU A 233 -7.04 -7.92 -13.45
CA LEU A 233 -7.52 -7.38 -12.18
C LEU A 233 -6.54 -6.40 -11.53
N GLY A 234 -5.30 -6.40 -12.02
CA GLY A 234 -4.18 -5.78 -11.32
C GLY A 234 -3.83 -6.53 -10.03
N THR A 235 -2.60 -6.37 -9.57
CA THR A 235 -2.23 -6.88 -8.25
C THR A 235 -1.00 -6.15 -7.71
N ASN A 236 -0.81 -6.30 -6.42
CA ASN A 236 0.40 -5.89 -5.74
C ASN A 236 1.54 -6.88 -6.01
N PRO A 237 2.78 -6.40 -6.18
CA PRO A 237 3.96 -7.23 -6.04
C PRO A 237 3.99 -7.94 -4.68
N ILE A 238 4.50 -9.16 -4.63
CA ILE A 238 4.53 -9.97 -3.40
C ILE A 238 5.65 -9.54 -2.44
N ASP A 239 6.54 -8.68 -2.88
CA ASP A 239 7.83 -8.37 -2.27
C ASP A 239 7.97 -6.89 -1.90
N LEU A 240 6.85 -6.17 -1.78
CA LEU A 240 6.79 -4.75 -1.41
C LEU A 240 7.55 -4.43 -0.13
N LEU A 241 7.44 -5.28 0.89
CA LEU A 241 8.17 -5.11 2.15
C LEU A 241 9.61 -5.62 2.07
N ASN A 242 9.93 -6.50 1.12
CA ASN A 242 11.27 -7.03 0.87
C ASN A 242 12.14 -6.07 0.05
N PHE A 243 11.55 -5.31 -0.88
CA PHE A 243 12.25 -4.35 -1.74
C PHE A 243 11.56 -2.99 -1.71
N PRO A 244 11.36 -2.36 -0.54
CA PRO A 244 10.58 -1.13 -0.46
C PRO A 244 11.17 0.01 -1.29
N GLY A 245 12.49 0.09 -1.44
CA GLY A 245 13.14 1.09 -2.29
C GLY A 245 12.84 0.97 -3.80
N GLN A 246 12.26 -0.14 -4.27
CA GLN A 246 11.80 -0.27 -5.66
C GLN A 246 10.43 0.34 -5.91
N TYR A 247 9.67 0.58 -4.84
CA TYR A 247 8.27 0.94 -4.91
C TYR A 247 7.98 2.28 -4.22
N ILE A 248 8.79 2.69 -3.24
CA ILE A 248 8.61 3.99 -2.62
C ILE A 248 9.03 5.09 -3.60
N GLU A 249 8.08 5.92 -3.98
CA GLU A 249 8.22 7.01 -4.95
C GLU A 249 7.99 8.38 -4.31
N SER A 250 8.35 9.43 -5.05
CA SER A 250 8.13 10.80 -4.60
C SER A 250 6.64 11.06 -4.36
N GLY A 251 6.29 11.51 -3.16
CA GLY A 251 4.90 11.70 -2.72
C GLY A 251 4.50 10.75 -1.60
N ASP A 252 5.12 9.56 -1.54
CA ASP A 252 4.85 8.55 -0.52
C ASP A 252 5.22 9.01 0.88
N TRP A 253 4.58 8.40 1.87
CA TRP A 253 4.87 8.69 3.26
C TRP A 253 5.47 7.50 3.98
N VAL A 254 6.53 7.74 4.73
CA VAL A 254 7.31 6.71 5.42
C VAL A 254 7.30 6.96 6.93
N VAL A 255 7.38 5.89 7.70
CA VAL A 255 7.60 5.96 9.15
C VAL A 255 8.92 6.64 9.46
N SER A 256 8.86 7.73 10.22
CA SER A 256 10.06 8.46 10.67
C SER A 256 10.69 7.85 11.92
N GLU A 257 9.86 7.32 12.83
CA GLU A 257 10.30 6.72 14.09
C GLU A 257 9.69 5.33 14.24
N ALA A 258 10.53 4.29 14.09
CA ALA A 258 10.10 2.91 14.16
C ALA A 258 9.98 2.44 15.62
N PRO A 259 8.77 2.09 16.12
CA PRO A 259 8.59 1.62 17.48
C PRO A 259 9.33 0.29 17.68
N VAL A 260 9.97 0.16 18.84
CA VAL A 260 10.70 -1.05 19.25
C VAL A 260 9.78 -1.95 20.06
N ILE A 261 9.69 -3.22 19.67
CA ILE A 261 8.85 -4.21 20.34
C ILE A 261 9.69 -5.01 21.33
N SER A 262 9.27 -5.00 22.59
CA SER A 262 9.97 -5.65 23.70
C SER A 262 9.32 -6.97 24.12
N SER A 263 8.00 -7.11 23.93
CA SER A 263 7.22 -8.29 24.27
C SER A 263 6.20 -8.63 23.17
N PRO A 264 5.80 -9.90 23.00
CA PRO A 264 4.74 -10.28 22.07
C PRO A 264 3.38 -9.63 22.33
N GLU A 265 3.13 -9.22 23.57
CA GLU A 265 1.86 -8.60 24.00
C GLU A 265 1.89 -7.07 23.93
N ASP A 266 2.99 -6.48 23.46
CA ASP A 266 3.09 -5.03 23.31
C ASP A 266 2.20 -4.56 22.15
N GLU A 267 1.28 -3.63 22.43
CA GLU A 267 0.60 -2.87 21.39
C GLU A 267 1.53 -1.75 20.90
N PHE A 268 1.64 -1.59 19.59
CA PHE A 268 2.47 -0.54 18.99
C PHE A 268 1.64 0.62 18.44
N GLU A 269 2.22 1.81 18.45
CA GLU A 269 1.74 2.98 17.72
C GLU A 269 2.75 3.30 16.63
N LEU A 270 2.28 3.35 15.38
CA LEU A 270 3.11 3.61 14.20
C LEU A 270 2.67 4.90 13.54
N GLU A 271 3.50 5.94 13.60
CA GLU A 271 3.22 7.22 12.95
C GLU A 271 3.91 7.31 11.59
N ILE A 272 3.11 7.51 10.54
CA ILE A 272 3.58 7.80 9.19
C ILE A 272 3.90 9.30 9.14
N GLY A 273 5.16 9.71 8.98
CA GLY A 273 5.54 11.10 9.29
C GLY A 273 6.48 11.79 8.31
N PHE A 274 7.13 11.04 7.42
CA PHE A 274 8.10 11.58 6.47
C PHE A 274 7.56 11.46 5.04
N GLN A 275 7.26 12.58 4.39
CA GLN A 275 6.97 12.57 2.96
C GLN A 275 8.27 12.46 2.16
N PHE A 276 8.40 11.39 1.37
CA PHE A 276 9.53 11.20 0.49
C PHE A 276 9.38 12.07 -0.75
N LEU A 277 10.46 12.76 -1.10
CA LEU A 277 10.52 13.68 -2.23
C LEU A 277 11.87 13.48 -2.89
N GLU A 278 11.90 13.36 -4.22
CA GLU A 278 13.16 13.25 -4.93
C GLU A 278 14.03 14.51 -4.74
N ASP A 279 15.35 14.31 -4.69
CA ASP A 279 16.33 15.37 -4.47
C ASP A 279 16.18 16.49 -5.53
N GLY A 280 15.50 17.58 -5.16
CA GLY A 280 15.19 18.71 -6.03
C GLY A 280 13.94 19.47 -5.60
N ASP A 281 12.98 18.76 -5.02
CA ASP A 281 11.71 19.30 -4.55
C ASP A 281 11.68 19.33 -3.02
N VAL A 282 12.29 20.37 -2.44
CA VAL A 282 12.17 20.65 -1.01
C VAL A 282 10.83 21.36 -0.78
N PRO A 283 9.86 20.80 -0.04
CA PRO A 283 8.73 21.57 0.45
C PRO A 283 9.31 22.55 1.46
N ALA A 284 9.00 23.82 1.28
CA ALA A 284 9.27 24.79 2.32
C ALA A 284 8.62 24.28 3.63
N PRO A 285 9.36 24.17 4.75
CA PRO A 285 8.73 23.83 6.01
C PRO A 285 7.72 24.92 6.36
N SER A 286 6.44 24.58 6.35
CA SER A 286 5.38 25.42 6.88
C SER A 286 5.58 25.55 8.40
N ARG A 287 5.75 26.79 8.85
CA ARG A 287 5.73 27.17 10.27
C ARG A 287 4.35 27.66 10.66
#